data_AF-A0A086ZW41-F1
#
_entry.id   AF-A0A086ZW41-F1
#
_cell.length_a   1.000
_cell.length_b   1.000
_cell.length_c   1.000
_cell.angle_alpha   90.00
_cell.angle_beta   90.00
_cell.angle_gamma   90.00
#
_symmetry.space_group_name_H-M   'P 1'
#
loop_
_entity.id
_entity.type
_entity.pdbx_description
1 polymer ?
#
loop_
_entity_poly.entity_id
_entity_poly.type
_entity_poly.pdbx_seq_one_letter_code
_entity_poly.pdbx_strand_id
1 'polypeptide(L)'
;MTESAAIPGNTPAPTRATADVTSPSAAPSASDISESRVKPGVAANVLESAASTHEPANSAASSKSPLNPAEWTGDWISFEQLINSREPALERAWTESEAAMRAHRSAFTLMLPFFGGSIRRFWRWACRTTCRENRHAPIAGWHIEPLEYGENAGNGFALEWRSGENTVIGRYAYQLDHMIDRGLEGKPCYVFHADSAPEGSPFRVLIAMDPMPSRAEQAVLDERTEHTKQADQVEQAGHEGLLSHLHFQYGSSEAALLRGGPNAGAAAKLRHRMWYPTMCAGDGDLLAQCNVVRALHKLPLWERLPEQ
;
A
#
# COMPACT_ATOMS: atom_id res chain seq x y z
N MET A 1 71.79 18.29 -3.10
CA MET A 1 71.49 17.33 -2.03
C MET A 1 70.09 16.79 -2.37
N THR A 2 69.91 15.79 -3.25
CA THR A 2 69.93 14.31 -3.03
C THR A 2 69.04 13.91 -1.85
N GLU A 3 68.01 13.04 -1.92
CA GLU A 3 67.73 11.80 -2.68
C GLU A 3 66.19 11.56 -2.74
N SER A 4 65.60 11.05 -3.84
CA SER A 4 65.33 9.62 -4.20
C SER A 4 64.16 9.00 -3.40
N ALA A 5 62.94 8.86 -3.94
CA ALA A 5 62.41 7.89 -4.93
C ALA A 5 62.04 6.50 -4.35
N ALA A 6 60.76 6.10 -4.52
CA ALA A 6 60.33 4.91 -5.28
C ALA A 6 59.09 4.17 -4.71
N ILE A 7 58.19 3.85 -5.66
CA ILE A 7 57.03 2.96 -5.62
C ILE A 7 57.49 1.48 -5.72
N PRO A 8 56.71 0.52 -5.22
CA PRO A 8 56.30 -0.63 -6.06
C PRO A 8 54.79 -0.88 -5.92
N GLY A 9 54.05 -1.50 -6.84
CA GLY A 9 54.38 -2.42 -7.92
C GLY A 9 53.18 -3.38 -8.08
N ASN A 10 52.89 -3.78 -9.31
CA ASN A 10 51.63 -4.32 -9.81
C ASN A 10 51.63 -5.87 -9.91
N THR A 11 50.45 -6.50 -9.78
CA THR A 11 50.01 -7.83 -10.36
C THR A 11 50.68 -9.15 -9.87
N PRO A 12 50.12 -10.38 -10.14
CA PRO A 12 48.84 -10.78 -10.75
C PRO A 12 48.05 -11.92 -10.03
N ALA A 13 46.89 -12.25 -10.61
CA ALA A 13 46.00 -13.38 -10.32
C ALA A 13 46.60 -14.78 -10.59
N PRO A 14 45.98 -15.86 -10.06
CA PRO A 14 46.06 -17.18 -10.64
C PRO A 14 44.79 -17.58 -11.42
N THR A 15 45.01 -18.12 -12.60
CA THR A 15 44.03 -18.72 -13.51
C THR A 15 43.90 -20.23 -13.26
N ARG A 16 42.71 -20.75 -13.55
CA ARG A 16 42.41 -22.07 -14.20
C ARG A 16 42.20 -23.29 -13.29
N ALA A 17 40.98 -23.84 -13.34
CA ALA A 17 40.75 -25.19 -13.85
C ALA A 17 39.28 -25.38 -14.29
N THR A 18 39.14 -25.76 -15.54
CA THR A 18 37.96 -26.28 -16.24
C THR A 18 37.65 -27.70 -15.78
N ALA A 19 36.38 -28.05 -15.59
CA ALA A 19 35.89 -29.42 -15.78
C ALA A 19 34.46 -29.36 -16.32
N ASP A 20 34.35 -29.76 -17.57
CA ASP A 20 33.16 -30.03 -18.37
C ASP A 20 32.86 -31.52 -18.21
N VAL A 21 31.65 -31.90 -17.75
CA VAL A 21 31.14 -33.29 -17.86
C VAL A 21 29.61 -33.25 -17.96
N THR A 22 29.13 -33.19 -19.20
CA THR A 22 28.07 -34.03 -19.80
C THR A 22 26.94 -34.58 -18.92
N SER A 23 25.71 -34.15 -19.21
CA SER A 23 24.48 -34.96 -19.11
C SER A 23 24.55 -36.21 -20.01
N PRO A 24 23.82 -37.28 -19.69
CA PRO A 24 22.64 -37.58 -20.51
C PRO A 24 21.42 -38.17 -19.76
N SER A 25 20.26 -37.75 -20.25
CA SER A 25 18.99 -38.46 -20.46
C SER A 25 18.88 -39.96 -20.11
N ALA A 26 17.81 -40.35 -19.40
CA ALA A 26 16.72 -41.22 -19.90
C ALA A 26 15.73 -41.64 -18.77
N ALA A 27 14.44 -41.65 -19.11
CA ALA A 27 13.26 -42.02 -18.31
C ALA A 27 13.03 -43.57 -18.27
N PRO A 28 11.81 -44.14 -18.10
CA PRO A 28 10.68 -43.95 -17.16
C PRO A 28 10.25 -45.29 -16.47
N SER A 29 9.30 -45.27 -15.52
CA SER A 29 8.43 -46.41 -15.13
C SER A 29 7.26 -45.88 -14.27
N ALA A 30 5.97 -45.87 -14.67
CA ALA A 30 4.97 -46.97 -14.70
C ALA A 30 4.86 -47.68 -13.33
N SER A 31 3.71 -47.93 -12.67
CA SER A 31 2.26 -48.01 -12.97
C SER A 31 1.49 -47.79 -11.63
N ASP A 32 0.24 -47.33 -11.58
CA ASP A 32 -1.00 -48.16 -11.56
C ASP A 32 -2.19 -47.17 -11.60
N ILE A 33 -3.04 -47.13 -12.63
CA ILE A 33 -4.24 -47.96 -12.86
C ILE A 33 -5.04 -48.29 -11.57
N SER A 34 -6.10 -47.53 -11.33
CA SER A 34 -7.38 -48.14 -10.92
C SER A 34 -8.57 -47.31 -11.42
N GLU A 35 -9.16 -47.80 -12.51
CA GLU A 35 -10.54 -47.51 -12.89
C GLU A 35 -11.49 -48.20 -11.90
N SER A 36 -12.55 -47.49 -11.47
CA SER A 36 -13.82 -48.13 -11.08
C SER A 36 -14.96 -47.21 -11.52
N ARG A 37 -15.55 -47.50 -12.68
CA ARG A 37 -16.74 -48.34 -12.89
C ARG A 37 -18.05 -47.73 -12.38
N VAL A 38 -18.66 -46.94 -13.27
CA VAL A 38 -20.10 -46.62 -13.31
C VAL A 38 -20.93 -47.89 -13.55
N LYS A 39 -22.14 -47.97 -12.97
CA LYS A 39 -23.34 -48.62 -13.53
C LYS A 39 -24.63 -48.34 -12.69
N PRO A 40 -25.86 -48.58 -13.19
CA PRO A 40 -26.80 -47.51 -13.57
C PRO A 40 -28.25 -47.67 -12.99
N GLY A 41 -29.13 -46.70 -13.28
CA GLY A 41 -30.60 -46.81 -13.14
C GLY A 41 -31.28 -45.55 -13.68
N VAL A 42 -31.68 -45.49 -14.96
CA VAL A 42 -33.03 -45.79 -15.49
C VAL A 42 -34.15 -44.94 -14.87
N ALA A 43 -34.57 -43.89 -15.57
CA ALA A 43 -35.93 -43.74 -16.12
C ALA A 43 -36.02 -42.51 -17.03
N ALA A 44 -36.53 -42.73 -18.23
CA ALA A 44 -36.80 -41.73 -19.27
C ALA A 44 -38.21 -41.14 -19.11
N ASN A 45 -38.40 -39.90 -19.57
CA ASN A 45 -39.52 -39.45 -20.42
C ASN A 45 -39.26 -37.98 -20.82
N VAL A 46 -38.91 -37.70 -22.08
CA VAL A 46 -39.78 -37.39 -23.24
C VAL A 46 -40.28 -35.93 -23.23
N LEU A 47 -39.67 -35.16 -24.14
CA LEU A 47 -40.18 -34.06 -25.00
C LEU A 47 -41.46 -33.32 -24.59
N GLU A 48 -41.37 -31.99 -24.48
CA GLU A 48 -42.14 -31.10 -25.36
C GLU A 48 -41.55 -29.69 -25.44
N SER A 49 -41.48 -29.16 -26.66
CA SER A 49 -41.06 -27.81 -26.98
C SER A 49 -42.18 -26.80 -26.71
N ALA A 50 -41.86 -25.68 -26.10
CA ALA A 50 -42.60 -24.44 -26.32
C ALA A 50 -41.60 -23.28 -26.43
N ALA A 51 -41.46 -22.76 -27.65
CA ALA A 51 -40.84 -21.47 -27.87
C ALA A 51 -41.76 -20.38 -27.28
N SER A 52 -41.22 -19.56 -26.38
CA SER A 52 -41.78 -18.25 -26.06
C SER A 52 -40.64 -17.24 -25.99
N THR A 53 -40.76 -16.25 -26.85
CA THR A 53 -39.95 -15.04 -26.97
C THR A 53 -40.12 -14.09 -25.78
N HIS A 54 -39.10 -13.23 -25.57
CA HIS A 54 -38.97 -12.09 -24.64
C HIS A 54 -38.59 -12.45 -23.19
N GLU A 55 -37.54 -11.92 -22.55
CA GLU A 55 -36.63 -10.78 -22.78
C GLU A 55 -35.19 -11.16 -22.37
N PRO A 56 -34.12 -10.55 -22.93
CA PRO A 56 -32.80 -10.65 -22.32
C PRO A 56 -32.82 -9.89 -20.99
N ALA A 57 -32.54 -10.60 -19.91
CA ALA A 57 -32.29 -10.00 -18.61
C ALA A 57 -31.25 -8.88 -18.77
N ASN A 58 -31.63 -7.68 -18.34
CA ASN A 58 -30.85 -6.45 -18.33
C ASN A 58 -29.42 -6.68 -17.81
N SER A 59 -28.50 -6.95 -18.74
CA SER A 59 -27.07 -6.78 -18.58
C SER A 59 -26.76 -5.30 -18.73
N ALA A 60 -26.95 -4.52 -17.67
CA ALA A 60 -26.37 -3.19 -17.53
C ALA A 60 -26.56 -2.65 -16.10
N ALA A 61 -26.05 -3.35 -15.10
CA ALA A 61 -25.54 -2.65 -13.94
C ALA A 61 -24.18 -2.07 -14.38
N SER A 62 -24.19 -0.88 -14.98
CA SER A 62 -22.97 -0.07 -15.07
C SER A 62 -22.61 0.33 -13.64
N SER A 63 -21.93 -0.56 -12.92
CA SER A 63 -21.33 -0.23 -11.64
C SER A 63 -20.20 0.73 -11.97
N LYS A 64 -20.42 2.04 -11.75
CA LYS A 64 -19.29 2.96 -11.58
C LYS A 64 -18.30 2.28 -10.64
N SER A 65 -17.05 2.13 -11.07
CA SER A 65 -16.01 1.56 -10.22
C SER A 65 -16.03 2.34 -8.89
N PRO A 66 -16.02 1.68 -7.72
CA PRO A 66 -15.99 2.36 -6.43
C PRO A 66 -14.74 3.22 -6.26
N LEU A 67 -13.71 2.99 -7.08
CA LEU A 67 -12.49 3.77 -7.13
C LEU A 67 -12.74 5.15 -7.78
N ASN A 68 -12.31 6.22 -7.10
CA ASN A 68 -12.16 7.54 -7.69
C ASN A 68 -10.67 7.85 -7.90
N PRO A 69 -10.11 7.66 -9.11
CA PRO A 69 -8.67 7.83 -9.34
C PRO A 69 -8.12 9.20 -8.94
N ALA A 70 -8.93 10.27 -9.02
CA ALA A 70 -8.50 11.62 -8.65
C ALA A 70 -8.08 11.75 -7.18
N GLU A 71 -8.60 10.90 -6.29
CA GLU A 71 -8.20 10.87 -4.87
C GLU A 71 -6.80 10.29 -4.66
N TRP A 72 -6.31 9.51 -5.64
CA TRP A 72 -5.07 8.75 -5.56
C TRP A 72 -3.93 9.44 -6.31
N THR A 73 -4.24 10.25 -7.32
CA THR A 73 -3.24 10.85 -8.22
C THR A 73 -2.28 11.81 -7.55
N GLY A 74 -1.08 11.93 -8.13
CA GLY A 74 -0.04 12.85 -7.69
C GLY A 74 1.04 12.17 -6.84
N ASP A 75 1.85 13.01 -6.20
CA ASP A 75 2.96 12.55 -5.36
C ASP A 75 2.50 12.23 -3.93
N TRP A 76 3.11 11.21 -3.36
CA TRP A 76 2.91 10.80 -1.98
C TRP A 76 4.25 10.50 -1.31
N ILE A 77 4.34 10.82 -0.02
CA ILE A 77 5.50 10.54 0.82
C ILE A 77 5.17 9.48 1.87
N SER A 78 6.12 8.62 2.16
CA SER A 78 6.03 7.65 3.25
C SER A 78 6.00 8.36 4.59
N PHE A 79 5.10 7.92 5.47
CA PHE A 79 5.05 8.40 6.86
C PHE A 79 6.35 8.11 7.62
N GLU A 80 7.18 7.17 7.16
CA GLU A 80 8.53 6.98 7.70
C GLU A 80 9.40 8.25 7.60
N GLN A 81 9.17 9.10 6.60
CA GLN A 81 9.87 10.38 6.48
C GLN A 81 9.53 11.30 7.67
N LEU A 82 8.26 11.38 8.07
CA LEU A 82 7.82 12.15 9.23
C LEU A 82 8.32 11.52 10.54
N ILE A 83 8.36 10.19 10.61
CA ILE A 83 8.88 9.46 11.78
C ILE A 83 10.40 9.65 11.94
N ASN A 84 11.16 9.72 10.85
CA ASN A 84 12.63 9.77 10.89
C ASN A 84 13.21 11.18 10.65
N SER A 85 12.35 12.16 10.38
CA SER A 85 12.73 13.56 10.22
C SER A 85 13.46 14.09 11.47
N ARG A 86 14.41 14.99 11.22
CA ARG A 86 15.15 15.75 12.24
C ARG A 86 14.76 17.23 12.25
N GLU A 87 13.73 17.61 11.50
CA GLU A 87 13.23 18.98 11.52
C GLU A 87 12.75 19.34 12.94
N PRO A 88 13.19 20.48 13.50
CA PRO A 88 12.86 20.84 14.88
C PRO A 88 11.36 20.85 15.19
N ALA A 89 10.54 21.31 14.24
CA ALA A 89 9.09 21.34 14.40
C ALA A 89 8.47 19.93 14.47
N LEU A 90 8.94 18.98 13.65
CA LEU A 90 8.48 17.58 13.69
C LEU A 90 8.94 16.87 14.97
N GLU A 91 10.18 17.12 15.42
CA GLU A 91 10.68 16.62 16.71
C GLU A 91 9.81 17.12 17.88
N ARG A 92 9.43 18.40 17.84
CA ARG A 92 8.51 18.99 18.84
C ARG A 92 7.12 18.34 18.76
N ALA A 93 6.56 18.16 17.57
CA ALA A 93 5.26 17.51 17.39
C ALA A 93 5.25 16.07 17.95
N TRP A 94 6.33 15.31 17.71
CA TRP A 94 6.50 13.97 18.29
C TRP A 94 6.64 14.00 19.81
N THR A 95 7.40 14.95 20.35
CA THR A 95 7.61 15.09 21.80
C THR A 95 6.30 15.40 22.53
N GLU A 96 5.52 16.35 22.01
CA GLU A 96 4.20 16.68 22.56
C GLU A 96 3.23 15.50 22.46
N SER A 97 3.24 14.79 21.33
CA SER A 97 2.44 13.57 21.13
C SER A 97 2.80 12.48 22.13
N GLU A 98 4.08 12.23 22.37
CA GLU A 98 4.53 11.26 23.37
C GLU A 98 4.09 11.65 24.79
N ALA A 99 4.18 12.93 25.15
CA ALA A 99 3.74 13.42 26.44
C ALA A 99 2.22 13.21 26.63
N ALA A 100 1.41 13.57 25.62
CA ALA A 100 -0.03 13.40 25.65
C ALA A 100 -0.43 11.91 25.76
N MET A 101 0.20 11.04 24.98
CA MET A 101 -0.10 9.61 25.00
C MET A 101 0.28 8.91 26.31
N ARG A 102 1.26 9.44 27.05
CA ARG A 102 1.59 8.97 28.41
C ARG A 102 0.61 9.49 29.46
N ALA A 103 0.11 10.72 29.29
CA ALA A 103 -0.82 11.34 30.23
C ALA A 103 -2.24 10.74 30.17
N HIS A 104 -2.69 10.32 28.98
CA HIS A 104 -4.03 9.76 28.80
C HIS A 104 -4.03 8.22 28.84
N ARG A 105 -4.93 7.63 29.64
CA ARG A 105 -5.22 6.18 29.53
C ARG A 105 -5.85 5.91 28.17
N SER A 106 -5.11 5.22 27.31
CA SER A 106 -5.53 4.84 25.97
C SER A 106 -5.13 3.39 25.68
N ALA A 107 -5.62 2.81 24.59
CA ALA A 107 -5.15 1.50 24.12
C ALA A 107 -3.63 1.48 23.93
N PHE A 108 -3.02 2.62 23.57
CA PHE A 108 -1.57 2.76 23.47
C PHE A 108 -0.87 2.64 24.83
N THR A 109 -1.48 3.05 25.94
CA THR A 109 -0.88 2.88 27.27
C THR A 109 -0.57 1.42 27.60
N LEU A 110 -1.36 0.47 27.07
CA LEU A 110 -1.11 -0.98 27.22
C LEU A 110 -0.02 -1.50 26.28
N MET A 111 0.14 -0.87 25.12
CA MET A 111 1.06 -1.31 24.06
C MET A 111 2.45 -0.66 24.17
N LEU A 112 2.52 0.59 24.63
CA LEU A 112 3.74 1.39 24.71
C LEU A 112 4.88 0.74 25.50
N PRO A 113 4.68 -0.02 26.60
CA PRO A 113 5.77 -0.73 27.27
C PRO A 113 6.58 -1.64 26.34
N PHE A 114 5.96 -2.27 25.34
CA PHE A 114 6.66 -3.11 24.35
C PHE A 114 7.55 -2.30 23.39
N PHE A 115 7.34 -0.97 23.34
CA PHE A 115 8.11 -0.03 22.52
C PHE A 115 8.95 0.92 23.36
N GLY A 116 9.30 0.50 24.59
CA GLY A 116 10.11 1.30 25.51
C GLY A 116 9.45 2.63 25.92
N GLY A 117 8.11 2.67 25.90
CA GLY A 117 7.34 3.86 26.22
C GLY A 117 7.28 4.92 25.12
N SER A 118 7.79 4.66 23.90
CA SER A 118 7.82 5.62 22.79
C SER A 118 6.75 5.29 21.75
N ILE A 119 5.83 6.24 21.52
CA ILE A 119 4.80 6.11 20.48
C ILE A 119 5.42 6.22 19.09
N ARG A 120 6.47 7.05 18.95
CA ARG A 120 7.23 7.17 17.70
C ARG A 120 7.89 5.85 17.31
N ARG A 121 8.40 5.09 18.29
CA ARG A 121 8.94 3.73 18.05
C ARG A 121 7.87 2.73 17.66
N PHE A 122 6.66 2.83 18.23
CA PHE A 122 5.52 2.04 17.79
C PHE A 122 5.19 2.31 16.31
N TRP A 123 5.03 3.57 15.93
CA TRP A 123 4.72 3.93 14.54
C TRP A 123 5.84 3.55 13.57
N ARG A 124 7.10 3.68 13.97
CA ARG A 124 8.24 3.17 13.19
C ARG A 124 8.12 1.68 12.89
N TRP A 125 7.61 0.89 13.82
CA TRP A 125 7.41 -0.54 13.61
C TRP A 125 6.16 -0.85 12.76
N ALA A 126 5.04 -0.16 13.01
CA ALA A 126 3.78 -0.42 12.34
C ALA A 126 3.76 0.06 10.87
N CYS A 127 4.33 1.25 10.63
CA CYS A 127 4.33 1.92 9.33
C CYS A 127 5.58 1.65 8.49
N ARG A 128 6.48 0.76 8.94
CA ARG A 128 7.68 0.40 8.14
C ARG A 128 7.25 -0.12 6.77
N THR A 129 7.85 0.41 5.74
CA THR A 129 7.61 0.02 4.36
C THR A 129 8.37 -1.24 4.01
N THR A 130 9.52 -1.51 4.64
CA THR A 130 10.26 -2.76 4.40
C THR A 130 9.52 -3.99 4.92
N CYS A 131 9.59 -5.08 4.16
CA CYS A 131 8.95 -6.35 4.49
C CYS A 131 9.90 -7.52 4.22
N ARG A 132 9.41 -8.77 4.35
CA ARG A 132 10.23 -9.95 4.06
C ARG A 132 10.63 -10.02 2.57
N GLU A 133 9.73 -9.59 1.68
CA GLU A 133 9.91 -9.65 0.23
C GLU A 133 10.62 -8.41 -0.34
N ASN A 134 10.63 -7.30 0.42
CA ASN A 134 11.37 -6.08 0.11
C ASN A 134 12.10 -5.57 1.36
N ARG A 135 13.20 -6.25 1.71
CA ARG A 135 13.93 -6.00 2.97
C ARG A 135 14.90 -4.82 2.90
N HIS A 136 15.44 -4.53 1.71
CA HIS A 136 16.61 -3.65 1.56
C HIS A 136 16.30 -2.29 0.93
N ALA A 137 15.13 -2.11 0.34
CA ALA A 137 14.71 -0.85 -0.27
C ALA A 137 13.45 -0.31 0.42
N PRO A 138 13.60 0.52 1.46
CA PRO A 138 12.47 1.27 1.99
C PRO A 138 11.79 2.08 0.88
N ILE A 139 10.47 2.12 0.92
CA ILE A 139 9.68 2.95 0.02
C ILE A 139 9.60 4.31 0.68
N ALA A 140 10.18 5.33 0.06
CA ALA A 140 10.13 6.69 0.56
C ALA A 140 8.90 7.45 0.05
N GLY A 141 8.30 7.00 -1.06
CA GLY A 141 7.10 7.59 -1.61
C GLY A 141 6.67 6.86 -2.87
N TRP A 142 5.64 7.38 -3.52
CA TRP A 142 5.24 6.95 -4.85
C TRP A 142 4.62 8.11 -5.63
N HIS A 143 4.44 7.90 -6.93
CA HIS A 143 3.67 8.77 -7.79
C HIS A 143 2.60 7.98 -8.52
N ILE A 144 1.40 8.56 -8.61
CA ILE A 144 0.25 7.91 -9.21
C ILE A 144 -0.28 8.76 -10.36
N GLU A 145 -0.42 8.15 -11.53
CA GLU A 145 -1.05 8.71 -12.72
C GLU A 145 -2.34 7.94 -13.04
N PRO A 146 -3.38 8.58 -13.60
CA PRO A 146 -4.56 7.87 -14.08
C PRO A 146 -4.20 6.87 -15.20
N LEU A 147 -4.89 5.73 -15.25
CA LEU A 147 -4.90 4.89 -16.45
C LEU A 147 -5.93 5.43 -17.43
N GLU A 148 -5.46 6.27 -18.36
CA GLU A 148 -6.31 6.92 -19.37
C GLU A 148 -6.63 6.02 -20.58
N TYR A 149 -5.83 4.96 -20.81
CA TYR A 149 -5.92 4.11 -21.99
C TYR A 149 -5.80 2.62 -21.63
N GLY A 150 -6.37 1.75 -22.47
CA GLY A 150 -6.37 0.29 -22.30
C GLY A 150 -7.75 -0.28 -21.94
N GLU A 151 -7.87 -1.61 -21.95
CA GLU A 151 -9.15 -2.31 -21.71
C GLU A 151 -9.76 -2.02 -20.33
N ASN A 152 -8.92 -1.60 -19.37
CA ASN A 152 -9.31 -1.34 -17.99
C ASN A 152 -9.17 0.14 -17.58
N ALA A 153 -9.21 1.06 -18.56
CA ALA A 153 -9.14 2.50 -18.29
C ALA A 153 -10.20 2.91 -17.24
N GLY A 154 -9.79 3.71 -16.25
CA GLY A 154 -10.66 4.15 -15.15
C GLY A 154 -10.92 3.13 -14.02
N ASN A 155 -10.44 1.88 -14.13
CA ASN A 155 -10.52 0.87 -13.06
C ASN A 155 -9.18 0.64 -12.34
N GLY A 156 -8.29 1.62 -12.37
CA GLY A 156 -6.93 1.48 -11.86
C GLY A 156 -6.08 2.73 -12.04
N PHE A 157 -4.78 2.60 -11.80
CA PHE A 157 -3.81 3.69 -11.92
C PHE A 157 -2.41 3.16 -12.28
N ALA A 158 -1.57 3.99 -12.88
CA ALA A 158 -0.15 3.72 -12.99
C ALA A 158 0.55 4.21 -11.71
N LEU A 159 1.31 3.34 -11.05
CA LEU A 159 2.02 3.66 -9.81
C LEU A 159 3.52 3.44 -10.00
N GLU A 160 4.27 4.49 -9.66
CA GLU A 160 5.72 4.51 -9.62
C GLU A 160 6.21 4.48 -8.16
N TRP A 161 6.78 3.34 -7.74
CA TRP A 161 7.36 3.16 -6.42
C TRP A 161 8.72 3.86 -6.35
N ARG A 162 8.96 4.64 -5.29
CA ARG A 162 10.20 5.42 -5.14
C ARG A 162 10.92 5.16 -3.82
N SER A 163 12.25 5.12 -3.87
CA SER A 163 13.12 5.07 -2.68
C SER A 163 13.54 6.47 -2.22
N GLY A 164 14.37 6.56 -1.16
CA GLY A 164 14.74 7.82 -0.48
C GLY A 164 15.35 8.92 -1.34
N GLU A 165 16.03 8.56 -2.44
CA GLU A 165 16.60 9.51 -3.40
C GLU A 165 15.65 9.77 -4.59
N ASN A 166 14.34 9.54 -4.39
CA ASN A 166 13.33 9.59 -5.43
C ASN A 166 13.61 8.63 -6.61
N THR A 167 14.48 7.63 -6.40
CA THR A 167 14.83 6.65 -7.41
C THR A 167 13.65 5.70 -7.62
N VAL A 168 13.25 5.52 -8.88
CA VAL A 168 12.20 4.58 -9.25
C VAL A 168 12.69 3.15 -9.01
N ILE A 169 11.98 2.43 -8.15
CA ILE A 169 12.26 1.02 -7.80
C ILE A 169 11.23 0.05 -8.38
N GLY A 170 10.18 0.57 -9.01
CA GLY A 170 9.18 -0.20 -9.75
C GLY A 170 8.15 0.74 -10.36
N ARG A 171 7.65 0.40 -11.54
CA ARG A 171 6.56 1.14 -12.19
C ARG A 171 5.63 0.14 -12.87
N TYR A 172 4.36 0.15 -12.49
CA TYR A 172 3.37 -0.80 -12.99
C TYR A 172 2.01 -0.15 -13.14
N ALA A 173 1.20 -0.65 -14.07
CA ALA A 173 -0.23 -0.36 -14.12
C ALA A 173 -0.93 -1.28 -13.11
N TYR A 174 -1.66 -0.74 -12.16
CA TYR A 174 -2.44 -1.48 -11.19
C TYR A 174 -3.91 -1.47 -11.58
N GLN A 175 -4.52 -2.64 -11.66
CA GLN A 175 -5.95 -2.82 -11.90
C GLN A 175 -6.65 -3.23 -10.62
N LEU A 176 -7.79 -2.60 -10.34
CA LEU A 176 -8.68 -3.03 -9.28
C LEU A 176 -9.31 -4.36 -9.66
N ASP A 177 -9.05 -5.39 -8.85
CA ASP A 177 -9.65 -6.71 -9.00
C ASP A 177 -10.90 -6.83 -8.14
N HIS A 178 -10.76 -6.67 -6.83
CA HIS A 178 -11.87 -6.76 -5.88
C HIS A 178 -11.65 -5.90 -4.63
N MET A 179 -12.64 -5.87 -3.75
CA MET A 179 -12.55 -5.22 -2.44
C MET A 179 -12.73 -6.24 -1.32
N ILE A 180 -12.15 -5.94 -0.15
CA ILE A 180 -12.38 -6.65 1.12
C ILE A 180 -13.08 -5.74 2.10
N ASP A 181 -14.06 -6.25 2.85
CA ASP A 181 -14.92 -5.41 3.70
C ASP A 181 -14.22 -4.95 4.99
N ARG A 182 -13.32 -5.79 5.52
CA ARG A 182 -12.64 -5.57 6.81
C ARG A 182 -11.13 -5.73 6.69
N GLY A 183 -10.52 -4.79 5.98
CA GLY A 183 -9.09 -4.68 5.75
C GLY A 183 -8.37 -3.87 6.83
N LEU A 184 -7.64 -2.84 6.38
CA LEU A 184 -6.78 -1.99 7.19
C LEU A 184 -7.64 -1.13 8.11
N GLU A 185 -7.27 -1.08 9.39
CA GLU A 185 -8.09 -0.48 10.46
C GLU A 185 -9.53 -1.04 10.57
N GLY A 186 -9.81 -2.17 9.93
CA GLY A 186 -11.17 -2.72 9.81
C GLY A 186 -12.07 -2.00 8.80
N LYS A 187 -11.52 -1.08 7.99
CA LYS A 187 -12.21 -0.40 6.88
C LYS A 187 -12.18 -1.25 5.61
N PRO A 188 -13.06 -0.97 4.63
CA PRO A 188 -12.94 -1.53 3.30
C PRO A 188 -11.58 -1.24 2.67
N CYS A 189 -11.03 -2.20 1.93
CA CYS A 189 -9.80 -2.00 1.17
C CYS A 189 -9.96 -2.54 -0.25
N TYR A 190 -9.32 -1.85 -1.18
CA TYR A 190 -9.14 -2.24 -2.56
C TYR A 190 -8.00 -3.24 -2.67
N VAL A 191 -8.15 -4.26 -3.51
CA VAL A 191 -7.11 -5.22 -3.88
C VAL A 191 -6.79 -4.99 -5.35
N PHE A 192 -5.56 -4.51 -5.58
CA PHE A 192 -5.04 -4.24 -6.91
C PHE A 192 -3.98 -5.25 -7.31
N HIS A 193 -3.94 -5.57 -8.60
CA HIS A 193 -2.87 -6.35 -9.22
C HIS A 193 -2.10 -5.52 -10.23
N ALA A 194 -0.79 -5.62 -10.17
CA ALA A 194 0.11 -4.99 -11.13
C ALA A 194 0.13 -5.80 -12.45
N ASP A 195 -0.24 -5.14 -13.54
CA ASP A 195 -0.06 -5.65 -14.89
C ASP A 195 1.43 -5.84 -15.17
N SER A 196 1.79 -7.03 -15.66
CA SER A 196 3.15 -7.35 -16.10
C SER A 196 4.25 -7.24 -15.04
N ALA A 197 3.92 -7.18 -13.74
CA ALA A 197 4.94 -7.32 -12.70
C ALA A 197 5.58 -8.72 -12.75
N PRO A 198 6.93 -8.82 -12.71
CA PRO A 198 7.61 -10.11 -12.74
C PRO A 198 7.09 -11.09 -11.67
N GLU A 199 7.14 -12.39 -11.95
CA GLU A 199 6.83 -13.39 -10.95
C GLU A 199 7.73 -13.23 -9.73
N GLY A 200 7.14 -13.28 -8.53
CA GLY A 200 7.86 -13.06 -7.28
C GLY A 200 8.21 -11.59 -6.97
N SER A 201 7.89 -10.63 -7.84
CA SER A 201 8.06 -9.20 -7.53
C SER A 201 7.26 -8.83 -6.27
N PRO A 202 7.85 -8.14 -5.28
CA PRO A 202 7.14 -7.73 -4.07
C PRO A 202 6.01 -6.74 -4.38
N PHE A 203 6.02 -6.09 -5.53
CA PHE A 203 5.05 -5.07 -5.91
C PHE A 203 3.85 -5.63 -6.69
N ARG A 204 3.70 -6.96 -6.79
CA ARG A 204 2.67 -7.55 -7.66
C ARG A 204 1.24 -7.29 -7.18
N VAL A 205 1.01 -7.30 -5.87
CA VAL A 205 -0.29 -7.07 -5.25
C VAL A 205 -0.20 -5.89 -4.30
N LEU A 206 -1.17 -4.98 -4.38
CA LEU A 206 -1.34 -3.83 -3.51
C LEU A 206 -2.72 -3.88 -2.87
N ILE A 207 -2.78 -3.81 -1.54
CA ILE A 207 -4.02 -3.66 -0.79
C ILE A 207 -3.99 -2.31 -0.12
N ALA A 208 -4.98 -1.46 -0.37
CA ALA A 208 -5.01 -0.12 0.20
C ALA A 208 -6.43 0.26 0.61
N MET A 209 -6.53 1.04 1.69
CA MET A 209 -7.76 1.76 1.98
C MET A 209 -7.87 2.99 1.08
N ASP A 210 -9.07 3.54 0.99
CA ASP A 210 -9.28 4.82 0.30
C ASP A 210 -8.47 5.95 0.97
N PRO A 211 -7.90 6.89 0.20
CA PRO A 211 -7.35 8.13 0.71
C PRO A 211 -8.32 8.85 1.64
N MET A 212 -7.81 9.29 2.79
CA MET A 212 -8.58 10.12 3.71
C MET A 212 -7.73 11.18 4.42
N PRO A 213 -8.25 12.39 4.68
CA PRO A 213 -9.56 12.87 4.23
C PRO A 213 -9.60 12.99 2.69
N SER A 214 -10.80 13.01 2.09
CA SER A 214 -10.94 13.17 0.64
C SER A 214 -10.29 14.49 0.21
N ARG A 215 -9.48 14.42 -0.83
CA ARG A 215 -8.84 15.57 -1.48
C ARG A 215 -9.88 16.42 -2.22
N ALA A 216 -10.87 15.79 -2.86
CA ALA A 216 -11.94 16.53 -3.54
C ALA A 216 -12.81 17.32 -2.54
N GLU A 217 -13.16 16.71 -1.41
CA GLU A 217 -13.91 17.39 -0.35
C GLU A 217 -13.12 18.56 0.24
N GLN A 218 -11.80 18.39 0.45
CA GLN A 218 -10.92 19.46 0.91
C GLN A 218 -10.85 20.62 -0.08
N ALA A 219 -10.68 20.35 -1.38
CA ALA A 219 -10.60 21.39 -2.41
C ALA A 219 -11.87 22.27 -2.44
N VAL A 220 -13.06 21.66 -2.29
CA VAL A 220 -14.33 22.41 -2.24
C VAL A 220 -14.43 23.28 -0.98
N LEU A 221 -13.91 22.82 0.15
CA LEU A 221 -13.86 23.61 1.39
C LEU A 221 -12.92 24.80 1.27
N ASP A 222 -11.75 24.61 0.66
CA ASP A 222 -10.78 25.67 0.44
C ASP A 222 -11.35 26.78 -0.45
N GLU A 223 -12.00 26.42 -1.57
CA GLU A 223 -12.67 27.39 -2.47
C GLU A 223 -13.77 28.19 -1.75
N ARG A 224 -14.54 27.53 -0.87
CA ARG A 224 -15.61 28.17 -0.09
C ARG A 224 -15.07 29.07 1.02
N THR A 225 -13.94 28.71 1.61
CA THR A 225 -13.26 29.46 2.68
C THR A 225 -12.61 30.73 2.13
N GLU A 226 -12.08 30.70 0.90
CA GLU A 226 -11.64 31.92 0.21
C GLU A 226 -12.80 32.90 -0.05
N HIS A 227 -14.01 32.39 -0.31
CA HIS A 227 -15.19 33.19 -0.60
C HIS A 227 -15.99 33.64 0.64
N THR A 228 -15.74 33.06 1.82
CA THR A 228 -16.53 33.31 3.02
C THR A 228 -15.65 33.53 4.25
N LYS A 229 -14.80 34.56 4.23
CA LYS A 229 -14.16 35.09 5.45
C LYS A 229 -15.13 35.94 6.28
N GLN A 230 -16.29 35.38 6.66
CA GLN A 230 -17.11 35.94 7.71
C GLN A 230 -17.21 34.91 8.83
N ALA A 231 -16.54 35.23 9.94
CA ALA A 231 -16.46 34.45 11.15
C ALA A 231 -17.84 34.08 11.68
N ASP A 232 -18.04 32.78 11.93
CA ASP A 232 -18.78 32.18 13.05
C ASP A 232 -19.33 30.83 12.59
N GLN A 233 -18.54 29.77 12.79
CA GLN A 233 -18.96 28.41 13.18
C GLN A 233 -17.78 27.45 13.02
N VAL A 234 -17.03 27.23 14.10
CA VAL A 234 -16.04 26.14 14.18
C VAL A 234 -16.54 25.14 15.20
N GLU A 235 -17.42 24.25 14.74
CA GLU A 235 -17.69 22.99 15.45
C GLU A 235 -17.90 21.85 14.45
N GLN A 236 -16.87 21.61 13.62
CA GLN A 236 -16.60 20.32 12.96
C GLN A 236 -15.13 20.20 12.52
N ALA A 237 -14.19 20.77 13.28
CA ALA A 237 -12.76 20.73 13.00
C ALA A 237 -12.15 19.36 13.38
N GLY A 238 -12.36 18.35 12.54
CA GLY A 238 -11.64 17.08 12.63
C GLY A 238 -10.54 16.93 11.59
N HIS A 239 -10.76 17.44 10.37
CA HIS A 239 -9.99 17.05 9.18
C HIS A 239 -9.69 18.21 8.19
N GLU A 240 -10.17 19.43 8.43
CA GLU A 240 -9.86 20.58 7.58
C GLU A 240 -8.35 20.87 7.62
N GLY A 241 -7.71 20.94 6.44
CA GLY A 241 -6.27 21.19 6.31
C GLY A 241 -5.35 20.02 6.69
N LEU A 242 -5.88 18.81 6.92
CA LEU A 242 -5.07 17.62 7.18
C LEU A 242 -4.68 16.93 5.87
N LEU A 243 -3.40 16.61 5.70
CA LEU A 243 -2.93 15.86 4.54
C LEU A 243 -3.71 14.55 4.37
N SER A 244 -4.21 14.35 3.16
CA SER A 244 -4.76 13.06 2.77
C SER A 244 -3.70 11.98 2.94
N HIS A 245 -4.10 10.84 3.46
CA HIS A 245 -3.23 9.71 3.72
C HIS A 245 -3.98 8.40 3.50
N LEU A 246 -3.22 7.34 3.29
CA LEU A 246 -3.78 6.01 3.19
C LEU A 246 -2.83 4.98 3.81
N HIS A 247 -3.42 3.91 4.30
CA HIS A 247 -2.71 2.71 4.69
C HIS A 247 -2.69 1.71 3.55
N PHE A 248 -1.59 0.97 3.43
CA PHE A 248 -1.47 -0.06 2.42
C PHE A 248 -0.67 -1.27 2.92
N GLN A 249 -0.81 -2.39 2.21
CA GLN A 249 0.07 -3.55 2.26
C GLN A 249 0.41 -3.96 0.83
N TYR A 250 1.57 -4.55 0.63
CA TYR A 250 2.02 -4.98 -0.69
C TYR A 250 2.81 -6.28 -0.59
N GLY A 251 2.76 -7.09 -1.64
CA GLY A 251 3.44 -8.36 -1.69
C GLY A 251 3.37 -9.05 -3.05
N SER A 252 4.08 -10.17 -3.15
CA SER A 252 4.22 -10.96 -4.37
C SER A 252 2.96 -11.71 -4.79
N SER A 253 2.00 -11.88 -3.88
CA SER A 253 0.73 -12.55 -4.13
C SER A 253 -0.30 -12.17 -3.09
N GLU A 254 -1.59 -12.31 -3.42
CA GLU A 254 -2.66 -12.19 -2.42
C GLU A 254 -2.48 -13.18 -1.28
N ALA A 255 -2.01 -14.41 -1.57
CA ALA A 255 -1.77 -15.41 -0.53
C ALA A 255 -0.72 -14.96 0.49
N ALA A 256 0.19 -14.05 0.13
CA ALA A 256 1.14 -13.44 1.06
C ALA A 256 0.50 -12.39 1.98
N LEU A 257 -0.60 -11.77 1.57
CA LEU A 257 -1.27 -10.66 2.28
C LEU A 257 -2.58 -11.06 2.95
N LEU A 258 -3.31 -12.03 2.40
CA LEU A 258 -4.68 -12.40 2.76
C LEU A 258 -4.80 -13.85 3.23
N ARG A 259 -5.80 -14.08 4.09
CA ARG A 259 -6.33 -15.39 4.51
C ARG A 259 -7.76 -15.52 4.02
N GLY A 260 -8.15 -16.73 3.63
CA GLY A 260 -9.53 -17.05 3.25
C GLY A 260 -9.66 -18.06 2.11
N GLY A 261 -8.58 -18.34 1.38
CA GLY A 261 -8.61 -19.22 0.20
C GLY A 261 -9.10 -18.49 -1.05
N PRO A 262 -9.07 -19.15 -2.22
CA PRO A 262 -9.26 -18.53 -3.54
C PRO A 262 -10.65 -17.92 -3.78
N ASN A 263 -11.62 -18.19 -2.92
CA ASN A 263 -13.02 -17.74 -3.08
C ASN A 263 -13.48 -16.83 -1.93
N ALA A 264 -12.56 -16.32 -1.11
CA ALA A 264 -12.95 -15.51 0.04
C ALA A 264 -13.51 -14.14 -0.35
N GLY A 265 -13.05 -13.57 -1.47
CA GLY A 265 -13.48 -12.26 -1.96
C GLY A 265 -13.58 -11.22 -0.85
N ALA A 266 -14.74 -10.58 -0.74
CA ALA A 266 -15.03 -9.57 0.29
C ALA A 266 -14.78 -10.01 1.74
N ALA A 267 -14.89 -11.31 2.04
CA ALA A 267 -14.71 -11.87 3.37
C ALA A 267 -13.24 -12.22 3.71
N ALA A 268 -12.30 -12.01 2.78
CA ALA A 268 -10.88 -12.22 3.01
C ALA A 268 -10.36 -11.33 4.14
N LYS A 269 -9.34 -11.82 4.87
CA LYS A 269 -8.77 -11.14 6.03
C LYS A 269 -7.28 -10.92 5.87
N LEU A 270 -6.79 -9.74 6.25
CA LEU A 270 -5.35 -9.45 6.29
C LEU A 270 -4.59 -10.44 7.19
N ARG A 271 -3.45 -10.93 6.71
CA ARG A 271 -2.50 -11.74 7.49
C ARG A 271 -1.81 -10.95 8.58
N HIS A 272 -1.50 -9.68 8.29
CA HIS A 272 -0.72 -8.82 9.16
C HIS A 272 -1.49 -7.53 9.47
N ARG A 273 -2.51 -7.62 10.33
CA ARG A 273 -3.40 -6.50 10.67
C ARG A 273 -2.69 -5.27 11.26
N MET A 274 -1.52 -5.47 11.88
CA MET A 274 -0.74 -4.41 12.53
C MET A 274 0.42 -3.87 11.67
N TRP A 275 0.58 -4.38 10.45
CA TRP A 275 1.52 -3.84 9.48
C TRP A 275 0.72 -3.02 8.48
N TYR A 276 0.81 -1.71 8.58
CA TYR A 276 0.08 -0.77 7.74
C TYR A 276 1.01 0.38 7.36
N PRO A 277 2.00 0.14 6.47
CA PRO A 277 2.67 1.19 5.74
C PRO A 277 1.71 2.32 5.38
N THR A 278 2.15 3.56 5.55
CA THR A 278 1.29 4.74 5.39
C THR A 278 1.94 5.71 4.43
N MET A 279 1.16 6.17 3.47
CA MET A 279 1.52 7.28 2.60
C MET A 279 0.71 8.51 2.98
N CYS A 280 1.34 9.67 2.93
CA CYS A 280 0.70 10.99 3.08
C CYS A 280 0.85 11.75 1.75
N ALA A 281 -0.09 12.64 1.47
CA ALA A 281 -0.04 13.52 0.31
C ALA A 281 1.28 14.30 0.28
N GLY A 282 1.93 14.32 -0.90
CA GLY A 282 3.26 14.92 -1.08
C GLY A 282 3.26 16.42 -1.34
N ASP A 283 2.09 17.03 -1.50
CA ASP A 283 1.86 18.47 -1.69
C ASP A 283 1.87 19.28 -0.38
N GLY A 284 1.96 18.60 0.77
CA GLY A 284 1.96 19.20 2.09
C GLY A 284 3.28 19.85 2.52
N ASP A 285 3.18 21.06 3.08
CA ASP A 285 4.30 21.74 3.72
C ASP A 285 4.67 21.13 5.10
N LEU A 286 5.71 21.67 5.74
CA LEU A 286 6.17 21.19 7.05
C LEU A 286 5.10 21.34 8.14
N LEU A 287 4.25 22.36 8.08
CA LEU A 287 3.17 22.56 9.05
C LEU A 287 2.13 21.45 8.92
N ALA A 288 1.70 21.16 7.68
CA ALA A 288 0.76 20.10 7.39
C ALA A 288 1.32 18.73 7.82
N GLN A 289 2.61 18.47 7.58
CA GLN A 289 3.30 17.26 8.04
C GLN A 289 3.32 17.15 9.58
N CYS A 290 3.60 18.24 10.30
CA CYS A 290 3.49 18.27 11.76
C CYS A 290 2.07 17.96 12.22
N ASN A 291 1.07 18.54 11.54
CA ASN A 291 -0.34 18.35 11.86
C ASN A 291 -0.82 16.91 11.62
N VAL A 292 -0.24 16.16 10.69
CA VAL A 292 -0.45 14.70 10.59
C VAL A 292 -0.05 14.00 11.89
N VAL A 293 1.14 14.28 12.41
CA VAL A 293 1.61 13.68 13.68
C VAL A 293 0.70 14.08 14.83
N ARG A 294 0.27 15.33 14.90
CA ARG A 294 -0.60 15.83 15.98
C ARG A 294 -2.00 15.21 15.94
N ALA A 295 -2.63 15.19 14.76
CA ALA A 295 -3.96 14.63 14.54
C ALA A 295 -4.01 13.15 14.93
N LEU A 296 -2.98 12.37 14.56
CA LEU A 296 -2.85 10.95 14.90
C LEU A 296 -2.92 10.70 16.42
N HIS A 297 -2.46 11.67 17.22
CA HIS A 297 -2.44 11.59 18.68
C HIS A 297 -3.52 12.46 19.34
N LYS A 298 -4.52 12.90 18.57
CA LYS A 298 -5.66 13.70 19.04
C LYS A 298 -5.25 15.02 19.71
N LEU A 299 -4.15 15.61 19.25
CA LEU A 299 -3.72 16.93 19.66
C LEU A 299 -4.34 18.00 18.76
N PRO A 300 -4.62 19.22 19.29
CA PRO A 300 -5.05 20.34 18.46
C PRO A 300 -4.03 20.65 17.36
N LEU A 301 -4.49 20.95 16.15
CA LEU A 301 -3.60 21.30 15.05
C LEU A 301 -2.88 22.63 15.32
N TRP A 302 -1.70 22.80 14.74
CA TRP A 302 -1.01 24.08 14.70
C TRP A 302 -1.51 24.91 13.53
N GLU A 303 -1.82 26.18 13.78
CA GLU A 303 -2.15 27.17 12.74
C GLU A 303 -0.89 27.72 12.06
N ARG A 304 0.25 27.66 12.75
CA ARG A 304 1.57 28.09 12.26
C ARG A 304 2.65 27.26 12.93
N LEU A 305 3.82 27.15 12.31
CA LEU A 305 4.96 26.47 12.92
C LEU A 305 5.34 27.17 14.24
N PRO A 306 5.65 26.39 15.29
CA PRO A 306 6.10 26.97 16.55
C PRO A 306 7.45 27.65 16.36
N GLU A 307 7.65 28.74 17.09
CA GLU A 307 8.94 29.41 17.20
C GLU A 307 9.95 28.45 17.85
N GLN A 308 11.20 28.49 17.37
CA GLN A 308 12.29 27.62 17.82
C GLN A 308 12.83 28.02 19.20
#